data_AF-A0A931RU19-F1
#
_entry.id   AF-A0A931RU19-F1
#
_cell.length_a   1.000
_cell.length_b   1.000
_cell.length_c   1.000
_cell.angle_alpha   90.00
_cell.angle_beta   90.00
_cell.angle_gamma   90.00
#
_symmetry.space_group_name_H-M   'P 1'
#
loop_
_entity.id
_entity.type
_entity.pdbx_description
1 polymer ?
#
loop_
_entity_poly.entity_id
_entity_poly.type
_entity_poly.pdbx_seq_one_letter_code
_entity_poly.pdbx_strand_id
1 'polypeptide(L)'
;MINKKLFAMLMACFLVVSLLLIFRPKDNSPVYRDSINQVSFSYPEQWKISPSNNYIKLDSNPSNYLETNVLVTVNPNPFIIQSLGLDKQELVKLGDKNIQIIHKDNKVIDSDKIITFTHVYWKADDNHKYWFQISPKQEGGFSDEVERFLISFSPNE
;
A
#
# COMPACT_ATOMS: atom_id res chain seq x y z
N MET A 1 -15.35 -44.99 -2.86
CA MET A 1 -16.66 -44.40 -2.48
C MET A 1 -16.39 -43.11 -1.73
N ILE A 2 -16.67 -41.95 -2.34
CA ILE A 2 -16.46 -40.66 -1.65
C ILE A 2 -17.52 -40.52 -0.57
N ASN A 3 -17.08 -40.23 0.66
CA ASN A 3 -17.97 -40.04 1.81
C ASN A 3 -18.87 -38.83 1.53
N LYS A 4 -20.19 -39.05 1.41
CA LYS A 4 -21.18 -38.01 1.06
C LYS A 4 -21.11 -36.78 1.99
N LYS A 5 -20.66 -36.96 3.23
CA LYS A 5 -20.45 -35.87 4.19
C LYS A 5 -19.25 -34.97 3.83
N LEU A 6 -18.18 -35.55 3.29
CA LEU A 6 -16.98 -34.83 2.86
C LEU A 6 -17.26 -33.98 1.61
N PHE A 7 -18.05 -34.52 0.68
CA PHE A 7 -18.46 -33.80 -0.52
C PHE A 7 -19.35 -32.59 -0.20
N ALA A 8 -20.34 -32.75 0.68
CA ALA A 8 -21.20 -31.65 1.12
C ALA A 8 -20.42 -30.55 1.85
N MET A 9 -19.44 -30.92 2.68
CA MET A 9 -18.59 -29.95 3.39
C MET A 9 -17.72 -29.13 2.42
N LEU A 10 -17.09 -29.78 1.44
CA LEU A 10 -16.29 -29.11 0.41
C LEU A 10 -17.14 -28.15 -0.45
N MET A 11 -18.37 -28.55 -0.80
CA MET A 11 -19.30 -27.72 -1.56
C MET A 11 -19.77 -26.50 -0.76
N ALA A 12 -20.03 -26.65 0.54
CA ALA A 12 -20.40 -25.55 1.43
C ALA A 12 -19.24 -24.55 1.59
N CYS A 13 -18.00 -25.03 1.77
CA CYS A 13 -16.83 -24.16 1.80
C CYS A 13 -16.65 -23.37 0.50
N PHE A 14 -16.83 -24.01 -0.66
CA PHE A 14 -16.75 -23.34 -1.96
C PHE A 14 -17.83 -22.26 -2.14
N LEU A 15 -19.06 -22.54 -1.70
CA LEU A 15 -20.17 -21.59 -1.73
C LEU A 15 -19.93 -20.41 -0.81
N VAL A 16 -19.43 -20.62 0.41
CA VAL A 16 -19.16 -19.54 1.38
C VAL A 16 -18.01 -18.64 0.91
N VAL A 17 -16.93 -19.21 0.37
CA VAL A 17 -15.80 -18.43 -0.20
C VAL A 17 -16.26 -17.62 -1.41
N SER A 18 -17.09 -18.20 -2.27
CA SER A 18 -17.65 -17.52 -3.44
C SER A 18 -18.61 -16.39 -3.03
N LEU A 19 -19.40 -16.59 -1.97
CA LEU A 19 -20.27 -15.56 -1.41
C LEU A 19 -19.45 -14.39 -0.83
N LEU A 20 -18.37 -14.67 -0.11
CA LEU A 20 -17.47 -13.66 0.46
C LEU A 20 -16.75 -12.83 -0.62
N LEU A 21 -16.47 -13.41 -1.79
CA LEU A 21 -15.90 -12.68 -2.93
C LEU A 21 -16.93 -11.75 -3.61
N ILE A 22 -18.22 -12.11 -3.60
CA ILE A 22 -19.31 -11.31 -4.19
C ILE A 22 -19.72 -10.15 -3.27
N PHE A 23 -19.62 -10.32 -1.95
CA PHE A 23 -19.92 -9.28 -0.95
C PHE A 23 -18.75 -8.36 -0.62
N ARG A 24 -17.71 -8.28 -1.47
CA ARG A 24 -16.77 -7.17 -1.35
C ARG A 24 -17.55 -5.88 -1.64
N PRO A 25 -17.67 -4.97 -0.66
CA PRO A 25 -18.40 -3.72 -0.88
C PRO A 25 -17.81 -3.03 -2.12
N LYS A 26 -18.69 -2.54 -3.00
CA LYS A 26 -18.29 -1.78 -4.17
C LYS A 26 -17.44 -0.62 -3.67
N ASP A 27 -16.17 -0.59 -4.10
CA ASP A 27 -15.21 0.39 -3.62
C ASP A 27 -15.63 1.76 -4.17
N ASN A 28 -16.32 2.53 -3.33
CA ASN A 28 -16.76 3.89 -3.64
C ASN A 28 -15.74 4.92 -3.15
N SER A 29 -14.50 4.50 -2.87
CA SER A 29 -13.43 5.42 -2.50
C SER A 29 -13.26 6.49 -3.58
N PRO A 30 -13.18 7.77 -3.21
CA PRO A 30 -12.89 8.84 -4.15
C PRO A 30 -11.55 8.60 -4.85
N VAL A 31 -11.46 9.06 -6.10
CA VAL A 31 -10.22 9.01 -6.89
C VAL A 31 -9.57 10.38 -6.89
N TYR A 32 -8.35 10.43 -6.38
CA TYR A 32 -7.49 11.60 -6.48
C TYR A 32 -6.68 11.56 -7.77
N ARG A 33 -6.48 12.73 -8.39
CA ARG A 33 -5.66 12.90 -9.59
C ARG A 33 -4.69 14.05 -9.38
N ASP A 34 -3.40 13.76 -9.48
CA ASP A 34 -2.34 14.76 -9.39
C ASP A 34 -1.75 15.04 -10.76
N SER A 35 -1.87 16.29 -11.22
CA SER A 35 -1.27 16.73 -12.47
C SER A 35 0.23 17.03 -12.33
N ILE A 36 0.72 17.34 -11.13
CA ILE A 36 2.14 17.67 -10.89
C ILE A 36 2.99 16.41 -11.02
N ASN A 37 2.59 15.37 -10.29
CA ASN A 37 3.30 14.10 -10.26
C ASN A 37 2.81 13.09 -11.31
N GLN A 38 1.79 13.45 -12.11
CA GLN A 38 1.17 12.60 -13.14
C GLN A 38 0.76 11.24 -12.58
N VAL A 39 -0.02 11.22 -11.49
CA VAL A 39 -0.53 9.99 -10.88
C VAL A 39 -2.00 10.10 -10.50
N SER A 40 -2.64 8.96 -10.34
CA SER A 40 -3.97 8.84 -9.75
C SER A 40 -4.06 7.65 -8.81
N PHE A 41 -4.95 7.72 -7.84
CA PHE A 41 -5.19 6.65 -6.87
C PHE A 41 -6.53 6.85 -6.18
N SER A 42 -7.10 5.74 -5.68
CA SER A 42 -8.22 5.79 -4.75
C SER A 42 -7.70 6.00 -3.32
N TYR A 43 -8.46 6.71 -2.51
CA TYR A 43 -8.09 6.98 -1.12
C TYR A 43 -9.32 6.95 -0.19
N PRO A 44 -9.14 6.74 1.13
CA PRO A 44 -10.21 6.93 2.11
C PRO A 44 -10.55 8.42 2.26
N GLU A 45 -11.83 8.80 2.27
CA GLU A 45 -12.27 10.22 2.31
C GLU A 45 -11.66 11.02 3.47
N GLN A 46 -11.37 10.36 4.58
CA GLN A 46 -10.78 10.98 5.76
C GLN A 46 -9.29 11.32 5.61
N TRP A 47 -8.60 10.77 4.61
CA TRP A 47 -7.18 11.06 4.40
C TRP A 47 -7.00 12.45 3.80
N LYS A 48 -6.14 13.24 4.42
CA LYS A 48 -5.68 14.52 3.90
C LYS A 48 -4.54 14.30 2.92
N ILE A 49 -4.73 14.76 1.68
CA ILE A 49 -3.72 14.67 0.62
C ILE A 49 -3.04 16.03 0.46
N SER A 50 -1.70 16.04 0.42
CA SER A 50 -0.88 17.23 0.25
C SER A 50 0.19 16.96 -0.84
N PRO A 51 -0.07 17.34 -2.10
CA PRO A 51 0.87 17.16 -3.20
C PRO A 51 1.98 18.20 -3.19
N SER A 52 3.11 17.86 -3.78
CA SER A 52 4.23 18.75 -4.07
C SER A 52 5.07 18.19 -5.22
N ASN A 53 6.09 18.91 -5.66
CA ASN A 53 6.94 18.46 -6.75
C ASN A 53 7.74 17.20 -6.34
N ASN A 54 7.51 16.09 -7.05
CA ASN A 54 8.10 14.76 -6.83
C ASN A 54 7.67 14.03 -5.54
N TYR A 55 6.70 14.56 -4.78
CA TYR A 55 6.16 13.84 -3.62
C TYR A 55 4.69 14.15 -3.32
N ILE A 56 4.00 13.19 -2.71
CA ILE A 56 2.62 13.31 -2.24
C ILE A 56 2.55 12.76 -0.82
N LYS A 57 2.07 13.59 0.12
CA LYS A 57 1.83 13.16 1.50
C LYS A 57 0.34 12.86 1.70
N LEU A 58 0.05 11.73 2.32
CA LEU A 58 -1.28 11.31 2.71
C LEU A 58 -1.30 11.05 4.21
N ASP A 59 -2.13 11.76 4.94
CA ASP A 59 -2.24 11.65 6.40
C ASP A 59 -3.68 11.26 6.76
N SER A 60 -3.88 10.11 7.42
CA SER A 60 -5.21 9.75 7.96
C SER A 60 -5.63 10.70 9.09
N ASN A 61 -4.67 11.15 9.89
CA ASN A 61 -4.85 12.19 10.89
C ASN A 61 -3.54 12.98 11.07
N PRO A 62 -3.45 14.21 10.53
CA PRO A 62 -2.23 15.02 10.61
C PRO A 62 -1.78 15.36 12.04
N SER A 63 -2.69 15.29 13.01
CA SER A 63 -2.41 15.56 14.43
C SER A 63 -1.94 14.32 15.20
N ASN A 64 -2.01 13.13 14.59
CA ASN A 64 -1.68 11.87 15.25
C ASN A 64 -0.72 11.01 14.40
N TYR A 65 0.56 11.10 14.71
CA TYR A 65 1.62 10.34 14.04
C TYR A 65 1.55 8.81 14.28
N LEU A 66 0.70 8.35 15.21
CA LEU A 66 0.43 6.93 15.43
C LEU A 66 -0.61 6.38 14.46
N GLU A 67 -1.30 7.23 13.72
CA GLU A 67 -2.21 6.82 12.66
C GLU A 67 -1.47 6.66 11.33
N THR A 68 -2.18 6.13 10.34
CA THR A 68 -1.58 5.81 9.03
C THR A 68 -1.17 7.09 8.30
N ASN A 69 0.09 7.17 7.91
CA ASN A 69 0.65 8.20 7.08
C ASN A 69 1.43 7.54 5.94
N VAL A 70 1.23 8.04 4.72
CA VAL A 70 1.91 7.57 3.52
C VAL A 70 2.62 8.74 2.85
N LEU A 71 3.92 8.62 2.65
CA LEU A 71 4.70 9.52 1.80
C LEU A 71 5.05 8.80 0.50
N VAL A 72 4.53 9.31 -0.61
CA VAL A 72 4.89 8.87 -1.95
C VAL A 72 6.01 9.76 -2.47
N THR A 73 7.09 9.17 -2.97
CA THR A 73 8.12 9.86 -3.75
C THR A 73 8.09 9.34 -5.17
N VAL A 74 8.03 10.26 -6.13
CA VAL A 74 8.05 9.97 -7.57
C VAL A 74 9.47 10.14 -8.09
N ASN A 75 9.93 9.17 -8.85
CA ASN A 75 11.30 9.05 -9.35
C ASN A 75 12.35 9.27 -8.24
N PRO A 76 12.30 8.48 -7.15
CA PRO A 76 13.24 8.60 -6.04
C PRO A 76 14.68 8.44 -6.54
N ASN A 77 15.59 9.20 -5.92
CA ASN A 77 17.02 9.09 -6.20
C ASN A 77 17.48 7.63 -5.99
N PRO A 78 18.17 7.01 -6.97
CA PRO A 78 18.65 5.63 -6.86
C PRO A 78 19.48 5.33 -5.60
N PHE A 79 20.19 6.33 -5.06
CA PHE A 79 20.96 6.18 -3.83
C PHE A 79 20.10 5.92 -2.58
N ILE A 80 18.85 6.39 -2.58
CA ILE A 80 17.88 6.09 -1.51
C ILE A 80 17.59 4.58 -1.50
N ILE A 81 17.40 3.97 -2.68
CA ILE A 81 17.08 2.53 -2.79
C ILE A 81 18.28 1.68 -2.31
N GLN A 82 19.50 2.06 -2.67
CA GLN A 82 20.72 1.33 -2.26
C GLN A 82 21.01 1.46 -0.76
N SER A 83 20.81 2.65 -0.18
CA SER A 83 21.11 2.92 1.24
C SER A 83 20.13 2.27 2.22
N LEU A 84 18.99 1.76 1.75
CA LEU A 84 17.94 1.19 2.59
C LEU A 84 18.04 -0.34 2.79
N GLY A 85 19.05 -0.99 2.21
CA GLY A 85 19.32 -2.42 2.42
C GLY A 85 18.58 -3.30 1.41
N LEU A 86 19.18 -3.46 0.23
CA LEU A 86 18.69 -4.33 -0.85
C LEU A 86 18.65 -5.82 -0.44
N ASP A 87 19.33 -6.21 0.64
CA ASP A 87 19.48 -7.57 1.14
C ASP A 87 18.25 -8.12 1.87
N LYS A 88 17.27 -7.27 2.20
CA LYS A 88 16.05 -7.63 2.95
C LYS A 88 14.76 -7.40 2.16
N GLN A 89 14.86 -7.39 0.83
CA GLN A 89 13.71 -7.18 -0.03
C GLN A 89 12.84 -8.44 -0.12
N GLU A 90 11.53 -8.27 0.08
CA GLU A 90 10.54 -9.26 -0.29
C GLU A 90 9.89 -8.86 -1.63
N LEU A 91 9.90 -9.76 -2.60
CA LEU A 91 9.16 -9.58 -3.84
C LEU A 91 7.73 -10.09 -3.64
N VAL A 92 6.75 -9.18 -3.71
CA VAL A 92 5.34 -9.49 -3.46
C VAL A 92 4.50 -9.05 -4.66
N LYS A 93 3.47 -9.84 -4.99
CA LYS A 93 2.45 -9.44 -5.94
C LYS A 93 1.33 -8.71 -5.20
N LEU A 94 1.11 -7.43 -5.54
CA LEU A 94 0.06 -6.60 -4.96
C LEU A 94 -0.92 -6.16 -6.05
N GLY A 95 -2.11 -6.75 -6.06
CA GLY A 95 -2.99 -6.69 -7.23
C GLY A 95 -2.29 -7.29 -8.44
N ASP A 96 -2.17 -6.52 -9.53
CA ASP A 96 -1.45 -6.92 -10.74
C ASP A 96 0.01 -6.45 -10.79
N LYS A 97 0.48 -5.75 -9.74
CA LYS A 97 1.83 -5.18 -9.68
C LYS A 97 2.81 -6.12 -8.98
N ASN A 98 4.02 -6.22 -9.50
CA ASN A 98 5.15 -6.77 -8.76
C ASN A 98 5.84 -5.62 -8.01
N ILE A 99 5.86 -5.72 -6.69
CA ILE A 99 6.46 -4.72 -5.81
C ILE A 99 7.59 -5.33 -4.98
N GLN A 100 8.51 -4.49 -4.55
CA GLN A 100 9.53 -4.85 -3.56
C GLN A 100 9.17 -4.19 -2.24
N ILE A 101 9.07 -4.98 -1.17
CA ILE A 101 8.80 -4.49 0.17
C ILE A 101 10.08 -4.55 0.99
N ILE A 102 10.36 -3.47 1.72
CA ILE A 102 11.46 -3.38 2.67
C ILE A 102 10.86 -2.92 4.00
N HIS A 103 10.99 -3.76 5.03
CA HIS A 103 10.63 -3.38 6.39
C HIS A 103 11.83 -2.72 7.06
N LYS A 104 11.66 -1.49 7.55
CA LYS A 104 12.74 -0.76 8.22
C LYS A 104 12.25 -0.03 9.46
N ASP A 105 12.94 -0.30 10.56
CA ASP A 105 12.78 0.46 11.79
C ASP A 105 13.66 1.70 11.72
N ASN A 106 13.07 2.90 11.69
CA ASN A 106 13.82 4.15 11.75
C ASN A 106 13.55 4.84 13.10
N LYS A 107 14.59 5.25 13.80
CA LYS A 107 14.42 6.14 14.96
C LYS A 107 14.26 7.58 14.45
N VAL A 108 13.11 8.20 14.67
CA VAL A 108 12.93 9.64 14.39
C VAL A 108 13.32 10.40 15.66
N ILE A 109 14.50 11.02 15.64
CA ILE A 109 15.15 11.57 16.85
C ILE A 109 14.48 12.85 17.37
N ASP A 110 13.57 13.47 16.62
CA ASP A 110 12.96 14.76 16.96
C ASP A 110 11.99 14.73 18.18
N SER A 111 11.73 13.56 18.76
CA SER A 111 10.79 13.43 19.88
C SER A 111 11.04 12.26 20.83
N ASP A 112 12.23 11.65 20.80
CA ASP A 112 12.56 10.38 21.48
C ASP A 112 11.64 9.18 21.13
N LYS A 113 10.80 9.34 20.10
CA LYS A 113 9.85 8.31 19.65
C LYS A 113 10.45 7.47 18.53
N ILE A 114 10.26 6.16 18.64
CA ILE A 114 10.62 5.21 17.59
C ILE A 114 9.39 5.07 16.68
N ILE A 115 9.52 5.46 15.41
CA ILE A 115 8.47 5.28 14.40
C ILE A 115 8.95 4.23 13.41
N THR A 116 8.25 3.12 13.34
CA THR A 116 8.57 2.05 12.39
C THR A 116 7.92 2.34 11.04
N PHE A 117 8.62 2.01 9.96
CA PHE A 117 8.15 2.25 8.60
C PHE A 117 8.11 0.94 7.81
N THR A 118 7.10 0.80 6.96
CA THR A 118 7.16 -0.12 5.83
C THR A 118 7.43 0.67 4.58
N HIS A 119 8.43 0.25 3.83
CA HIS A 119 8.78 0.84 2.57
C HIS A 119 8.34 -0.06 1.43
N VAL A 120 7.66 0.51 0.44
CA VAL A 120 7.28 -0.18 -0.78
C VAL A 120 7.93 0.50 -1.95
N TYR A 121 8.58 -0.29 -2.79
CA TYR A 121 9.13 0.16 -4.05
C TYR A 121 8.37 -0.48 -5.20
N TRP A 122 8.00 0.35 -6.16
CA TRP A 122 7.41 -0.08 -7.40
C TRP A 122 8.10 0.61 -8.57
N LYS A 123 8.44 -0.18 -9.59
CA LYS A 123 8.83 0.31 -10.90
C LYS A 123 7.65 0.05 -11.85
N ALA A 124 7.04 1.12 -12.33
CA ALA A 124 5.94 1.05 -13.29
C ALA A 124 6.46 0.74 -14.71
N ASP A 125 5.55 0.34 -15.59
CA ASP A 125 5.86 -0.12 -16.95
C ASP A 125 6.39 1.02 -17.85
N ASP A 126 6.00 2.26 -17.55
CA ASP A 126 6.47 3.49 -18.20
C ASP A 126 7.87 3.96 -17.71
N ASN A 127 8.56 3.12 -16.92
CA ASN A 127 9.82 3.40 -16.22
C ASN A 127 9.77 4.43 -15.09
N HIS A 128 8.60 4.95 -14.72
CA HIS A 128 8.47 5.70 -13.48
C HIS A 128 8.75 4.81 -12.28
N LYS A 129 9.37 5.40 -11.27
CA LYS A 129 9.71 4.72 -10.03
C LYS A 129 8.96 5.38 -8.89
N TYR A 130 8.37 4.58 -8.03
CA TYR A 130 7.59 5.05 -6.90
C TYR A 130 8.11 4.43 -5.62
N TRP A 131 8.23 5.27 -4.60
CA TRP A 131 8.63 4.85 -3.26
C TRP A 131 7.58 5.31 -2.27
N PHE A 132 7.00 4.35 -1.54
CA PHE A 132 5.98 4.60 -0.54
C PHE A 132 6.59 4.36 0.83
N GLN A 133 6.57 5.37 1.70
CA GLN A 133 6.93 5.22 3.11
C GLN A 133 5.64 5.23 3.93
N ILE A 134 5.33 4.12 4.57
CA ILE A 134 4.09 3.91 5.32
C ILE A 134 4.43 3.82 6.80
N SER A 135 3.80 4.64 7.62
CA SER A 135 3.95 4.63 9.08
C SER A 135 2.59 4.72 9.78
N PRO A 136 2.44 4.14 10.98
CA PRO A 136 3.37 3.20 11.59
C PRO A 136 3.45 1.89 10.78
N LYS A 137 4.48 1.08 11.03
CA LYS A 137 4.56 -0.27 10.44
C LYS A 137 3.31 -1.06 10.84
N GLN A 138 2.67 -1.68 9.85
CA GLN A 138 1.49 -2.51 10.06
C GLN A 138 1.94 -3.98 10.22
N GLU A 139 1.56 -4.59 11.33
CA GLU A 139 1.93 -5.99 11.65
C GLU A 139 1.01 -6.96 10.89
N GLY A 140 1.60 -7.97 10.24
CA GLY A 140 0.83 -9.00 9.52
C GLY A 140 0.35 -8.62 8.12
N GLY A 141 0.77 -7.48 7.57
CA GLY A 141 0.39 -7.02 6.23
C GLY A 141 -0.02 -5.55 6.21
N PHE A 142 -0.50 -5.06 5.07
CA PHE A 142 -1.10 -3.73 4.97
C PHE A 142 -2.52 -3.72 5.52
N SER A 143 -2.97 -2.60 6.07
CA SER A 143 -4.39 -2.39 6.34
C SER A 143 -5.16 -2.32 5.02
N ASP A 144 -6.45 -2.69 5.04
CA ASP A 144 -7.33 -2.64 3.86
C ASP A 144 -7.33 -1.29 3.14
N GLU A 145 -7.15 -0.19 3.88
CA GLU A 145 -7.07 1.16 3.30
C GLU A 145 -5.75 1.40 2.56
N VAL A 146 -4.62 1.01 3.16
CA VAL A 146 -3.29 1.13 2.55
C VAL A 146 -3.17 0.20 1.35
N GLU A 147 -3.65 -1.03 1.48
CA GLU A 147 -3.66 -2.01 0.40
C GLU A 147 -4.45 -1.50 -0.81
N ARG A 148 -5.68 -1.00 -0.60
CA ARG A 148 -6.49 -0.42 -1.69
C ARG A 148 -5.83 0.80 -2.33
N PHE A 149 -5.23 1.68 -1.53
CA PHE A 149 -4.44 2.80 -2.04
C PHE A 149 -3.30 2.31 -2.93
N LEU A 150 -2.47 1.37 -2.46
CA LEU A 150 -1.34 0.84 -3.23
C LEU A 150 -1.78 0.09 -4.50
N ILE A 151 -2.89 -0.64 -4.45
CA ILE A 151 -3.45 -1.35 -5.62
C ILE A 151 -4.00 -0.36 -6.65
N SER A 152 -4.68 0.70 -6.23
CA SER A 152 -5.26 1.70 -7.15
C SER A 152 -4.24 2.71 -7.68
N PHE A 153 -3.06 2.83 -7.06
CA PHE A 153 -2.05 3.82 -7.46
C PHE A 153 -1.49 3.59 -8.87
N SER A 154 -1.66 4.56 -9.76
CA SER A 154 -1.25 4.46 -11.16
C SER A 154 -0.58 5.76 -11.63
N PRO A 155 0.42 5.70 -12.52
CA PRO A 155 0.74 6.81 -13.40
C PRO A 155 -0.53 7.26 -14.15
N ASN A 156 -0.69 8.56 -14.36
CA ASN A 156 -1.68 9.09 -15.29
C ASN A 156 -1.17 8.82 -16.71
N GLU A 157 -2.04 8.26 -17.56
CA GLU A 157 -1.82 8.18 -19.01
C GLU A 157 -1.79 9.58 -19.66
#